data_AF-A0A7W9BGH2-F1
#
_entry.id   AF-A0A7W9BGH2-F1
#
_cell.length_a   1.000
_cell.length_b   1.000
_cell.length_c   1.000
_cell.angle_alpha   90.00
_cell.angle_beta   90.00
_cell.angle_gamma   90.00
#
_symmetry.space_group_name_H-M   'P 1'
#
loop_
_entity.id
_entity.type
_entity.pdbx_description
1 polymer ?
#
loop_
_entity_poly.entity_id
_entity_poly.type
_entity_poly.pdbx_seq_one_letter_code
_entity_poly.pdbx_strand_id
1 'polypeptide(L)' 'MELKRAGSQPSQPGPATYFTKTVRIDPLNAASTGPALVRSGHLRARRAVALAHAPARPDADRHRRLWLDPVRG' A
#
# COMPACT_ATOMS: atom_id res chain seq x y z
N MET A 1 -5.76 -18.73 31.23
CA MET A 1 -5.88 -18.67 29.77
C MET A 1 -6.28 -17.25 29.40
N GLU A 2 -5.54 -16.59 28.51
CA GLU A 2 -5.83 -15.21 28.08
C GLU A 2 -6.00 -15.21 26.56
N LEU A 3 -7.16 -14.76 26.06
CA LEU A 3 -7.45 -14.67 24.64
C LEU A 3 -7.72 -13.21 24.26
N LYS A 4 -6.87 -12.69 23.37
CA LYS A 4 -7.05 -11.35 22.80
C LYS A 4 -7.89 -11.46 21.53
N ARG A 5 -9.00 -10.75 21.48
CA ARG A 5 -9.92 -10.78 20.34
C ARG A 5 -9.32 -10.02 19.16
N ALA A 6 -9.70 -10.40 17.94
CA ALA A 6 -9.35 -9.63 16.75
C ALA A 6 -9.80 -8.16 16.92
N GLY A 7 -8.91 -7.22 16.64
CA GLY A 7 -9.16 -5.79 16.78
C GLY A 7 -8.96 -5.20 18.18
N SER A 8 -8.72 -6.00 19.22
CA SER A 8 -8.47 -5.47 20.58
C SER A 8 -7.08 -4.87 20.76
N GLN A 9 -6.18 -5.07 19.80
CA GLN A 9 -4.81 -4.55 19.81
C GLN A 9 -4.68 -3.49 18.71
N PRO A 10 -4.45 -2.21 19.05
CA PRO A 10 -4.41 -1.14 18.08
C PRO A 10 -3.12 -1.21 17.25
N SER A 11 -3.27 -1.03 15.95
CA SER A 11 -2.15 -0.91 15.02
C SER A 11 -1.30 0.31 15.31
N GLN A 12 -0.01 0.22 15.02
CA GLN A 12 0.95 1.32 15.17
C GLN A 12 1.67 1.62 13.84
N PRO A 13 2.07 2.87 13.58
CA PRO A 13 2.94 3.17 12.45
C PRO A 13 4.32 2.52 12.66
N GLY A 14 4.91 2.02 11.57
CA GLY A 14 6.30 1.55 11.57
C GLY A 14 7.28 2.72 11.73
N PRO A 15 8.32 2.62 12.59
CA PRO A 15 9.30 3.68 12.74
C PRO A 15 10.08 3.94 11.45
N ALA A 16 10.25 5.21 11.07
CA ALA A 16 10.99 5.60 9.87
C ALA A 16 12.46 5.16 9.89
N THR A 17 13.06 5.00 11.08
CA THR A 17 14.43 4.49 11.25
C THR A 17 14.60 3.06 10.74
N TYR A 18 13.51 2.27 10.72
CA TYR A 18 13.55 0.86 10.32
C TYR A 18 12.82 0.58 9.00
N PHE A 19 12.00 1.50 8.51
CA PHE A 19 11.18 1.31 7.32
C PHE A 19 11.27 2.49 6.37
N THR A 20 11.53 2.22 5.09
CA THR A 20 11.61 3.23 4.02
C THR A 20 10.25 3.63 3.45
N LYS A 21 9.21 2.81 3.67
CA LYS A 21 7.84 3.06 3.19
C LYS A 21 6.89 3.11 4.37
N THR A 22 5.68 3.61 4.13
CA THR A 22 4.61 3.58 5.12
C THR A 22 4.23 2.14 5.47
N VAL A 23 4.56 1.72 6.68
CA VAL A 23 4.26 0.40 7.24
C VAL A 23 3.31 0.55 8.43
N ARG A 24 2.34 -0.37 8.55
CA ARG A 24 1.49 -0.54 9.73
C ARG A 24 1.86 -1.85 10.44
N ILE A 25 2.06 -1.77 11.74
CA ILE A 25 2.40 -2.89 12.62
C ILE A 25 1.14 -3.26 13.41
N ASP A 26 0.73 -4.52 13.30
CA ASP A 26 -0.38 -5.12 14.05
C ASP A 26 0.20 -6.03 15.14
N PRO A 27 0.21 -5.62 16.42
CA PRO A 27 0.68 -6.49 17.51
C PRO A 27 -0.16 -7.75 17.59
N LEU A 28 0.44 -8.89 17.94
CA LEU A 28 -0.28 -10.15 18.14
C LEU A 28 -0.02 -10.69 19.55
N ASN A 29 1.20 -11.17 19.80
CA ASN A 29 1.54 -11.80 21.06
C ASN A 29 2.80 -11.16 21.65
N ALA A 30 2.80 -11.00 22.97
CA ALA A 30 3.99 -10.69 23.75
C ALA A 30 3.91 -11.56 25.00
N ALA A 31 5.01 -12.20 25.38
CA ALA A 31 5.07 -12.91 26.63
C ALA A 31 4.79 -11.93 27.79
N SER A 32 3.63 -12.07 28.44
CA SER A 32 3.18 -11.15 29.48
C SER A 32 3.89 -11.39 30.82
N THR A 33 4.34 -12.61 31.09
CA THR A 33 4.96 -12.99 32.39
C THR A 33 5.78 -14.28 32.22
N GLY A 34 6.91 -14.39 32.93
CA GLY A 34 7.76 -15.59 32.99
C GLY A 34 9.04 -15.52 32.15
N PRO A 35 9.78 -16.64 31.99
CA PRO A 35 11.08 -16.67 31.30
C PRO A 35 10.99 -16.59 29.77
N ALA A 36 9.78 -16.64 29.20
CA ALA A 36 9.58 -16.58 27.77
C ALA A 36 9.89 -15.18 27.21
N LEU A 37 10.64 -15.12 26.10
CA LEU A 37 11.11 -13.87 25.50
C LEU A 37 10.43 -13.53 24.17
N VAL A 38 9.49 -14.36 23.72
CA VAL A 38 8.90 -14.23 22.39
C VAL A 38 7.94 -13.04 22.30
N ARG A 39 8.03 -12.32 21.19
CA ARG A 39 7.08 -11.28 20.79
C ARG A 39 6.86 -11.32 19.28
N SER A 40 5.62 -11.17 18.85
CA SER A 40 5.24 -11.24 17.44
C SER A 40 4.19 -10.20 17.04
N GLY A 41 4.17 -9.89 15.75
CA GLY A 41 3.20 -8.99 15.13
C GLY A 41 3.13 -9.22 13.63
N HIS A 42 2.09 -8.69 12.99
CA HIS A 42 1.90 -8.71 11.55
C HIS A 42 2.29 -7.35 10.94
N LEU A 43 2.97 -7.39 9.81
CA LEU A 43 3.41 -6.18 9.09
C LEU A 43 2.61 -6.01 7.82
N ARG A 44 2.06 -4.81 7.63
CA ARG A 44 1.41 -4.40 6.39
C ARG A 44 2.10 -3.20 5.79
N ALA A 45 2.82 -3.40 4.69
CA ALA A 45 3.30 -2.31 3.86
C ALA A 45 2.13 -1.73 3.05
N ARG A 46 1.93 -0.41 3.10
CA ARG A 46 1.03 0.23 2.12
C ARG A 46 1.70 0.17 0.76
N ARG A 47 0.97 -0.35 -0.23
CA ARG A 47 1.39 -0.25 -1.63
C ARG A 47 1.35 1.24 -2.00
N ALA A 48 2.37 1.72 -2.71
CA ALA A 48 2.28 3.05 -3.30
C ALA A 48 1.04 3.05 -4.19
N VAL A 49 0.05 3.88 -3.86
CA VAL A 49 -1.02 4.17 -4.80
C VAL A 49 -0.30 4.85 -5.96
N ALA A 50 -0.25 4.18 -7.11
CA ALA A 50 0.15 4.87 -8.32
C ALA A 50 -0.79 6.07 -8.43
N LEU A 51 -0.26 7.28 -8.36
CA LEU A 51 -0.99 8.46 -8.84
C LEU A 51 -1.48 8.06 -10.22
N ALA A 52 -2.79 7.87 -10.36
CA ALA A 52 -3.37 7.52 -11.63
C ALA A 52 -2.84 8.56 -12.62
N HIS A 53 -2.07 8.12 -13.61
CA HIS A 53 -1.73 8.99 -14.71
C HIS A 53 -3.08 9.42 -15.27
N ALA A 54 -3.37 10.72 -15.26
CA ALA A 54 -4.62 11.24 -15.81
C ALA A 54 -4.78 10.58 -17.19
N PRO A 55 -5.93 9.93 -17.49
CA PRO A 55 -6.08 9.29 -18.78
C PRO A 55 -5.77 10.34 -19.83
N ALA A 56 -4.88 10.01 -20.77
CA ALA A 56 -4.57 10.89 -21.88
C ALA A 56 -5.90 11.36 -22.45
N ARG A 57 -6.13 12.68 -22.48
CA ARG A 57 -7.35 13.24 -23.10
C ARG A 57 -7.45 12.59 -24.49
N PRO A 58 -8.59 11.98 -24.84
CA PRO A 58 -8.73 11.44 -26.18
C PRO A 58 -8.45 12.57 -27.18
N ASP A 59 -7.50 12.34 -28.08
CA ASP A 59 -7.16 13.27 -29.15
C ASP A 59 -8.35 13.35 -30.10
N ALA A 60 -9.20 14.35 -29.88
CA ALA A 60 -10.42 14.59 -30.65
C ALA A 60 -10.11 14.81 -32.15
N ASP A 61 -8.88 15.22 -32.48
CA ASP A 61 -8.45 15.47 -33.85
C ASP A 61 -7.86 14.23 -34.55
N ARG A 62 -7.76 13.09 -33.84
CA ARG A 62 -7.23 11.83 -34.42
C ARG A 62 -8.03 11.38 -35.64
N HIS A 63 -9.35 11.51 -35.60
CA HIS A 63 -10.21 11.15 -36.73
C HIS A 63 -10.00 12.07 -37.93
N ARG A 64 -9.65 13.34 -37.71
CA ARG A 64 -9.50 14.33 -38.76
C ARG A 64 -8.21 14.13 -39.56
N ARG A 65 -7.09 13.84 -38.87
CA ARG A 65 -5.79 13.56 -39.51
C ARG A 65 -5.80 12.26 -40.32
N LEU A 66 -6.49 11.23 -39.83
CA LEU A 66 -6.49 9.90 -40.49
C LEU A 66 -7.35 9.85 -41.76
N TRP A 67 -8.30 10.78 -41.93
CA TRP A 67 -9.24 10.76 -43.05
C TRP A 67 -9.08 11.90 -44.06
N LEU A 68 -8.43 13.01 -43.70
CA LEU A 68 -8.34 14.19 -44.57
C LEU A 68 -6.96 14.48 -45.13
N ASP A 69 -5.90 13.82 -44.65
CA ASP A 69 -4.57 13.95 -45.23
C ASP A 69 -4.32 12.80 -46.22
N PRO A 70 -4.41 13.03 -47.55
CA PRO A 70 -3.96 12.04 -48.50
C PRO A 70 -2.45 11.86 -48.31
N VAL A 71 -2.01 10.61 -48.18
CA VAL A 71 -0.59 10.24 -48.18
C VAL A 71 0.02 10.76 -49.48
N ARG A 72 0.71 11.90 -49.40
CA ARG A 72 1.51 12.40 -50.51
C ARG A 72 2.75 11.52 -50.57
N GLY A 73 2.76 10.61 -51.55
CA GLY A 73 3.95 9.90 -52.00
C GLY A 73 4.93 10.81 -52.72
#